data_AF-A0A9D6YPQ9-F1
#
_entry.id   AF-A0A9D6YPQ9-F1
#
_cell.length_a   1.000
_cell.length_b   1.000
_cell.length_c   1.000
_cell.angle_alpha   90.00
_cell.angle_beta   90.00
_cell.angle_gamma   90.00
#
_symmetry.space_group_name_H-M   'P 1'
#
loop_
_entity.id
_entity.type
_entity.pdbx_description
1 polymer ?
#
loop_
_entity_poly.entity_id
_entity_poly.type
_entity_poly.pdbx_seq_one_letter_code
_entity_poly.pdbx_strand_id
1 'polypeptide(L)'
;MTRAGAPEKPERQLPLDLPTTPRFGREEFLPAASNRAALEMIERWPDWPDRVLALIGPAGAGKSHLCAIWAARAGALVVAPDALPTLEGLVAQAPRAIVIDDVDRVADETTLFHLLNFVNENGAFLLMSAARPPRA
;
A
#
# COMPACT_ATOMS: atom_id res chain seq x y z
N MET A 1 25.93 -59.92 -14.21
CA MET A 1 26.85 -59.08 -13.41
C MET A 1 26.59 -57.63 -13.77
N THR A 2 26.30 -56.84 -12.74
CA THR A 2 25.77 -55.47 -12.67
C THR A 2 26.57 -54.42 -13.44
N ARG A 3 25.90 -53.57 -14.24
CA ARG A 3 26.45 -52.31 -14.77
C ARG A 3 26.58 -51.31 -13.61
N ALA A 4 27.80 -50.93 -13.27
CA ALA A 4 28.06 -49.86 -12.32
C ALA A 4 27.60 -48.51 -12.92
N GLY A 5 26.63 -47.87 -12.27
CA GLY A 5 26.21 -46.50 -12.58
C GLY A 5 27.28 -45.51 -12.10
N ALA A 6 27.60 -44.51 -12.93
CA ALA A 6 28.47 -43.40 -12.55
C ALA A 6 27.82 -42.58 -11.41
N PRO A 7 28.60 -41.99 -10.49
CA PRO A 7 28.05 -41.17 -9.42
C PRO A 7 27.37 -39.91 -9.99
N GLU A 8 26.09 -39.72 -9.68
CA GLU A 8 25.38 -38.48 -10.00
C GLU A 8 26.02 -37.28 -9.27
N LYS A 9 26.21 -36.20 -10.02
CA LYS A 9 26.81 -34.96 -9.52
C LYS A 9 25.85 -34.35 -8.49
N PRO A 10 26.27 -34.09 -7.24
CA PRO A 10 25.35 -33.57 -6.23
C PRO A 10 24.79 -32.23 -6.70
N GLU A 11 23.47 -32.07 -6.63
CA GLU A 11 22.78 -30.84 -7.01
C GLU A 11 23.35 -29.69 -6.17
N ARG A 12 24.05 -28.78 -6.85
CA ARG A 12 24.73 -27.67 -6.19
C ARG A 12 23.70 -26.61 -5.84
N GLN A 13 23.31 -26.57 -4.57
CA GLN A 13 22.46 -25.49 -4.04
C GLN A 13 23.16 -24.14 -4.24
N LEU A 14 22.45 -23.19 -4.85
CA LEU A 14 22.89 -21.80 -4.94
C LEU A 14 22.39 -21.07 -3.69
N PRO A 15 23.27 -20.66 -2.76
CA PRO A 15 22.85 -19.81 -1.66
C PRO A 15 22.40 -18.47 -2.24
N LEU A 16 21.12 -18.15 -2.07
CA LEU A 16 20.55 -16.85 -2.43
C LEU A 16 20.61 -15.95 -1.20
N ASP A 17 21.30 -14.83 -1.31
CA ASP A 17 21.37 -13.83 -0.25
C ASP A 17 20.13 -12.93 -0.34
N LEU A 18 19.00 -13.48 0.09
CA LEU A 18 17.71 -12.77 0.06
C LEU A 18 17.63 -11.81 1.26
N PRO A 19 17.35 -10.51 1.04
CA PRO A 19 17.24 -9.57 2.14
C PRO A 19 16.12 -9.98 3.08
N THR A 20 16.40 -9.96 4.39
CA THR A 20 15.47 -10.36 5.45
C THR A 20 14.42 -9.31 5.76
N THR A 21 14.64 -8.06 5.35
CA THR A 21 13.73 -6.94 5.60
C THR A 21 13.16 -6.41 4.27
N PRO A 22 11.82 -6.36 4.12
CA PRO A 22 11.20 -5.74 2.96
C PRO A 22 11.57 -4.26 2.85
N ARG A 23 11.89 -3.81 1.64
CA ARG A 23 12.10 -2.39 1.33
C ARG A 23 10.93 -1.90 0.49
N PHE A 24 10.25 -0.87 1.00
CA PHE A 24 9.03 -0.33 0.38
C PHE A 24 9.28 0.98 -0.39
N GLY A 25 10.51 1.20 -0.86
CA GLY A 25 10.84 2.37 -1.67
C GLY A 25 10.36 2.22 -3.11
N ARG A 26 10.34 3.34 -3.83
CA ARG A 26 9.93 3.37 -5.24
C ARG A 26 10.88 2.57 -6.13
N GLU A 27 12.17 2.53 -5.79
CA GLU A 27 13.20 1.81 -6.56
C GLU A 27 13.05 0.29 -6.44
N GLU A 28 12.49 -0.19 -5.32
CA GLU A 28 12.23 -1.61 -5.08
C GLU A 28 10.89 -2.10 -5.65
N PHE A 29 10.07 -1.22 -6.21
CA PHE A 29 8.83 -1.60 -6.87
C PHE A 29 9.09 -1.99 -8.33
N LEU A 30 8.76 -3.24 -8.68
CA LEU A 30 8.90 -3.77 -10.03
C LEU A 30 7.60 -3.55 -10.83
N PRO A 31 7.61 -2.65 -11.84
CA PRO A 31 6.44 -2.46 -12.69
C PRO A 31 6.23 -3.69 -13.58
N ALA A 32 5.00 -4.15 -13.63
CA ALA A 32 4.54 -5.24 -14.47
C ALA A 32 3.20 -4.87 -15.10
N ALA A 33 2.78 -5.59 -16.14
CA ALA A 33 1.49 -5.34 -16.80
C ALA A 33 0.30 -5.32 -15.82
N SER A 34 0.36 -6.12 -14.76
CA SER A 34 -0.69 -6.26 -13.73
C SER A 34 -0.77 -5.09 -12.74
N ASN A 35 0.31 -4.35 -12.50
CA ASN A 35 0.36 -3.29 -11.48
C ASN A 35 0.66 -1.89 -12.04
N ARG A 36 1.00 -1.80 -13.33
CA ARG A 36 1.39 -0.57 -14.01
C ARG A 36 0.33 0.54 -13.89
N ALA A 37 -0.95 0.23 -14.10
CA ALA A 37 -2.01 1.24 -14.00
C ALA A 37 -2.14 1.81 -12.58
N ALA A 38 -1.98 0.98 -11.55
CA ALA A 38 -1.99 1.41 -10.16
C ALA A 38 -0.78 2.30 -9.83
N LEU A 39 0.42 1.90 -10.29
CA LEU A 39 1.63 2.69 -10.14
C LEU A 39 1.52 4.05 -10.84
N GLU A 40 1.08 4.07 -12.09
CA GLU A 40 0.88 5.31 -12.85
C GLU A 40 -0.11 6.23 -12.13
N MET A 41 -1.20 5.69 -11.58
CA MET A 41 -2.14 6.49 -10.79
C MET A 41 -1.48 7.09 -9.55
N ILE A 42 -0.70 6.30 -8.80
CA ILE A 42 0.05 6.80 -7.64
C ILE A 42 1.05 7.89 -8.02
N GLU A 43 1.72 7.73 -9.15
CA GLU A 43 2.69 8.70 -9.66
C GLU A 43 2.06 10.01 -10.14
N ARG A 44 0.79 9.99 -10.58
CA ARG A 44 0.05 11.19 -10.99
C ARG A 44 -0.19 12.19 -9.88
N TRP A 45 -0.03 11.83 -8.60
CA TRP A 45 -0.15 12.80 -7.52
C TRP A 45 0.83 13.98 -7.74
N PRO A 46 0.39 15.25 -7.60
CA PRO A 46 -0.87 15.71 -7.01
C PRO A 46 -2.06 15.87 -8.00
N ASP A 47 -1.90 15.53 -9.27
CA ASP A 47 -2.90 15.69 -10.34
C ASP A 47 -3.94 14.55 -10.39
N TRP A 48 -4.33 14.01 -9.23
CA TRP A 48 -5.39 13.02 -9.16
C TRP A 48 -6.74 13.63 -9.57
N PRO A 49 -7.66 12.82 -10.15
CA PRO A 49 -9.00 13.30 -10.49
C PRO A 49 -9.80 13.76 -9.26
N ASP A 50 -9.53 13.14 -8.11
CA ASP A 50 -10.12 13.46 -6.81
C ASP A 50 -9.03 13.41 -5.73
N ARG A 51 -9.30 14.02 -4.58
CA ARG A 51 -8.43 14.04 -3.41
C ARG A 51 -8.40 12.71 -2.67
N VAL A 52 -9.41 11.87 -2.89
CA VAL A 52 -9.51 10.52 -2.32
C VAL A 52 -9.25 9.48 -3.41
N LEU A 53 -8.27 8.61 -3.19
CA LEU A 53 -7.96 7.48 -4.05
C LEU A 53 -8.03 6.17 -3.26
N ALA A 54 -8.66 5.14 -3.84
CA ALA A 54 -8.71 3.81 -3.28
C ALA A 54 -8.02 2.78 -4.19
N LEU A 55 -7.03 2.06 -3.65
CA LEU A 55 -6.39 0.91 -4.30
C LEU A 55 -7.07 -0.38 -3.88
N ILE A 56 -7.68 -1.07 -4.84
CA ILE A 56 -8.42 -2.31 -4.58
C ILE A 56 -7.71 -3.48 -5.27
N GLY A 57 -7.49 -4.57 -4.54
CA GLY A 57 -6.87 -5.76 -5.10
C GLY A 57 -6.59 -6.83 -4.04
N PRO A 58 -6.35 -8.09 -4.45
CA PRO A 58 -6.14 -9.19 -3.51
C PRO A 58 -4.90 -9.01 -2.63
N ALA A 59 -4.76 -9.83 -1.60
CA ALA A 59 -3.53 -9.92 -0.80
C ALA A 59 -2.34 -10.23 -1.71
N GLY A 60 -1.19 -9.60 -1.45
CA GLY A 60 0.02 -9.76 -2.26
C GLY A 60 0.06 -8.98 -3.59
N ALA A 61 -0.98 -8.19 -3.92
CA ALA A 61 -1.01 -7.39 -5.15
C ALA A 61 -0.10 -6.13 -5.13
N GLY A 62 0.66 -5.89 -4.06
CA GLY A 62 1.54 -4.73 -3.92
C GLY A 62 0.88 -3.44 -3.40
N LYS A 63 -0.36 -3.50 -2.92
CA LYS A 63 -1.09 -2.34 -2.38
C LYS A 63 -0.33 -1.60 -1.27
N SER A 64 0.12 -2.34 -0.24
CA SER A 64 0.89 -1.78 0.88
C SER A 64 2.19 -1.12 0.42
N HIS A 65 2.85 -1.65 -0.61
CA HIS A 65 4.05 -1.06 -1.20
C HIS A 65 3.72 0.26 -1.91
N LEU A 66 2.66 0.29 -2.71
CA LEU A 66 2.18 1.51 -3.35
C LEU A 66 1.76 2.59 -2.33
N CYS A 67 1.09 2.19 -1.24
CA CYS A 67 0.77 3.04 -0.10
C CYS A 67 2.02 3.65 0.52
N ALA A 68 3.05 2.84 0.78
CA ALA A 68 4.31 3.30 1.35
C ALA A 68 5.08 4.24 0.42
N ILE A 69 5.13 3.96 -0.88
CA ILE A 69 5.74 4.84 -1.90
C ILE A 69 5.09 6.22 -1.85
N TRP A 70 3.75 6.25 -1.90
CA TRP A 70 3.03 7.51 -1.89
C TRP A 70 3.18 8.24 -0.56
N ALA A 71 3.09 7.52 0.57
CA ALA A 71 3.23 8.11 1.90
C ALA A 71 4.59 8.79 2.09
N ALA A 72 5.67 8.13 1.65
CA ALA A 72 7.01 8.70 1.68
C ALA A 72 7.13 9.95 0.78
N ARG A 73 6.56 9.91 -0.42
CA ARG A 73 6.59 11.04 -1.37
C ARG A 73 5.75 12.24 -0.91
N ALA A 74 4.59 11.99 -0.32
CA ALA A 74 3.64 13.01 0.09
C ALA A 74 3.87 13.52 1.53
N GLY A 75 4.75 12.88 2.30
CA GLY A 75 4.88 13.14 3.74
C GLY A 75 3.59 12.82 4.49
N ALA A 76 2.91 11.74 4.09
CA ALA A 76 1.57 11.43 4.58
C ALA A 76 1.56 10.95 6.03
N LEU A 77 0.51 11.31 6.76
CA LEU A 77 0.15 10.67 8.01
C LEU A 77 -0.27 9.22 7.73
N VAL A 78 0.50 8.27 8.25
CA VAL A 78 0.16 6.84 8.17
C VAL A 78 -0.78 6.48 9.32
N VAL A 79 -1.97 6.03 9.00
CA VAL A 79 -3.01 5.69 9.97
C VAL A 79 -3.27 4.18 9.92
N ALA A 80 -3.25 3.54 11.09
CA ALA A 80 -3.63 2.15 11.22
C ALA A 80 -5.16 2.01 11.22
N PRO A 81 -5.72 0.95 10.60
CA PRO A 81 -7.18 0.79 10.47
C PRO A 81 -7.91 0.63 11.83
N ASP A 82 -7.20 0.23 12.88
CA ASP A 82 -7.68 0.08 14.25
C ASP A 82 -7.40 1.30 15.15
N ALA A 83 -6.77 2.34 14.62
CA ALA A 83 -6.39 3.54 15.35
C ALA A 83 -6.63 4.82 14.53
N LEU A 84 -7.84 4.95 13.99
CA LEU A 84 -8.23 6.17 13.27
C LEU A 84 -8.14 7.39 14.21
N PRO A 85 -7.60 8.53 13.73
CA PRO A 85 -7.53 9.75 14.53
C PRO A 85 -8.93 10.34 14.74
N THR A 86 -9.16 10.95 15.90
CA THR A 86 -10.39 11.72 16.13
C THR A 86 -10.38 13.00 15.27
N LEU A 87 -11.56 13.60 15.09
CA LEU A 87 -11.68 14.86 14.35
C LEU A 87 -10.84 15.97 15.00
N GLU A 88 -10.82 16.07 16.33
CA GLU A 88 -10.00 17.05 17.05
C GLU A 88 -8.51 16.83 16.79
N GLY A 89 -8.07 15.57 16.74
CA GLY A 89 -6.69 15.20 16.41
C GLY A 89 -6.31 15.60 14.98
N LEU A 90 -7.20 15.35 14.02
CA LEU A 90 -7.02 15.76 12.62
C LEU A 90 -6.94 17.28 12.48
N VAL A 91 -7.83 18.03 13.15
CA VAL A 91 -7.82 19.49 13.12
C VAL A 91 -6.56 20.06 13.76
N ALA A 92 -6.12 19.50 14.89
CA ALA A 92 -4.92 19.97 15.58
C ALA A 92 -3.63 19.72 14.77
N GLN A 93 -3.53 18.57 14.09
CA GLN A 93 -2.35 18.23 13.28
C GLN A 93 -2.40 18.85 11.87
N ALA A 94 -3.59 19.08 11.33
CA ALA A 94 -3.84 19.58 9.99
C ALA A 94 -3.04 18.86 8.87
N PRO A 95 -3.05 17.51 8.81
CA PRO A 95 -2.28 16.77 7.82
C PRO A 95 -2.77 17.09 6.40
N ARG A 96 -1.83 17.25 5.46
CA ARG A 96 -2.14 17.51 4.04
C ARG A 96 -2.25 16.25 3.19
N ALA A 97 -1.75 15.12 3.70
CA ALA A 97 -1.81 13.81 3.07
C ALA A 97 -1.99 12.74 4.16
N ILE A 98 -2.87 11.78 3.93
CA ILE A 98 -3.20 10.70 4.87
C ILE A 98 -3.23 9.38 4.08
N VAL A 99 -2.67 8.32 4.65
CA VAL A 99 -2.79 6.96 4.09
C VAL A 99 -3.40 6.01 5.12
N ILE A 100 -4.33 5.17 4.67
CA ILE A 100 -4.88 4.05 5.44
C ILE A 100 -4.69 2.77 4.63
N ASP A 101 -3.82 1.88 5.09
CA ASP A 101 -3.66 0.56 4.48
C ASP A 101 -4.69 -0.42 5.07
N ASP A 102 -5.28 -1.27 4.21
CA ASP A 102 -6.35 -2.21 4.58
C ASP A 102 -7.56 -1.55 5.27
N VAL A 103 -8.13 -0.50 4.65
CA VAL A 103 -9.31 0.22 5.17
C VAL A 103 -10.52 -0.70 5.37
N ASP A 104 -10.59 -1.85 4.69
CA ASP A 104 -11.64 -2.85 4.91
C ASP A 104 -11.55 -3.57 6.27
N ARG A 105 -10.51 -3.27 7.08
CA ARG A 105 -10.39 -3.69 8.48
C ARG A 105 -10.89 -2.64 9.48
N VAL A 106 -11.22 -1.43 9.03
CA VAL A 106 -11.79 -0.40 9.88
C VAL A 106 -13.17 -0.85 10.36
N ALA A 107 -13.34 -0.95 11.68
CA ALA A 107 -14.64 -1.28 12.28
C ALA A 107 -15.49 -0.03 12.55
N ASP A 108 -14.84 1.11 12.81
CA ASP A 108 -15.51 2.39 13.09
C ASP A 108 -15.72 3.18 11.80
N GLU A 109 -16.82 2.87 11.11
CA GLU A 109 -17.23 3.57 9.89
C GLU A 109 -17.58 5.04 10.13
N THR A 110 -18.00 5.41 11.35
CA THR A 110 -18.36 6.80 11.69
C THR A 110 -17.11 7.68 11.72
N THR A 111 -16.05 7.21 12.38
CA THR A 111 -14.76 7.92 12.39
C THR A 111 -14.14 7.99 10.99
N LEU A 112 -14.25 6.92 10.18
CA LEU A 112 -13.81 6.96 8.78
C LEU A 112 -14.58 8.00 7.95
N PHE A 113 -15.89 8.12 8.16
CA PHE A 113 -16.71 9.14 7.50
C PHE A 113 -16.28 10.55 7.88
N HIS A 114 -15.98 10.81 9.16
CA HIS A 114 -15.46 12.10 9.61
C HIS A 114 -14.09 12.42 8.98
N LEU A 115 -13.22 11.42 8.82
CA LEU A 115 -11.93 11.58 8.15
C LEU A 115 -12.12 11.95 6.67
N LEU A 116 -13.04 11.29 5.95
CA LEU A 116 -13.36 11.62 4.56
C LEU A 116 -13.84 13.07 4.42
N ASN A 117 -14.73 13.51 5.32
CA ASN A 117 -15.20 14.90 5.32
C ASN A 117 -14.07 15.88 5.61
N PHE A 118 -13.22 15.59 6.60
CA PHE A 118 -12.05 16.40 6.91
C PHE A 118 -11.15 16.59 5.68
N VAL A 119 -10.88 15.51 4.92
CA VAL A 119 -10.04 15.56 3.71
C VAL A 119 -10.62 16.49 2.65
N ASN A 120 -11.94 16.40 2.43
CA ASN A 120 -12.65 17.23 1.46
C ASN A 120 -12.68 18.70 1.87
N GLU A 121 -12.97 18.99 3.13
CA GLU A 121 -13.08 20.36 3.65
C GLU A 121 -11.73 21.08 3.70
N ASN A 122 -10.65 20.36 4.03
CA ASN A 122 -9.33 20.95 4.20
C ASN A 122 -8.45 20.86 2.94
N GLY A 123 -8.96 20.26 1.86
CA GLY A 123 -8.20 20.04 0.63
C GLY A 123 -6.92 19.22 0.88
N ALA A 124 -7.01 18.21 1.75
CA ALA A 124 -5.95 17.22 1.95
C ALA A 124 -6.05 16.13 0.86
N PHE A 125 -5.12 15.19 0.85
CA PHE A 125 -5.21 13.98 0.02
C PHE A 125 -5.34 12.74 0.91
N LEU A 126 -6.10 11.77 0.46
CA LEU A 126 -6.28 10.48 1.12
C LEU A 126 -6.02 9.35 0.14
N LEU A 127 -5.12 8.45 0.52
CA LEU A 127 -4.94 7.15 -0.12
C LEU A 127 -5.45 6.06 0.81
N MET A 128 -6.32 5.20 0.30
CA MET A 128 -6.77 4.00 1.00
C MET A 128 -6.42 2.75 0.20
N SER A 129 -6.19 1.64 0.88
CA SER A 129 -6.14 0.32 0.23
C SER A 129 -7.19 -0.62 0.80
N ALA A 130 -7.70 -1.54 -0.01
CA ALA A 130 -8.60 -2.59 0.46
C ALA A 130 -8.46 -3.88 -0.33
N ALA A 131 -8.82 -5.01 0.27
CA ALA A 131 -8.86 -6.28 -0.44
C ALA A 131 -10.04 -6.38 -1.43
N ARG A 132 -11.13 -5.65 -1.17
CA ARG A 132 -12.40 -5.72 -1.90
C ARG A 132 -12.98 -4.33 -2.11
N PRO A 133 -13.78 -4.12 -3.18
CA PRO A 133 -14.49 -2.86 -3.35
C PRO A 133 -15.53 -2.66 -2.23
N PRO A 134 -15.93 -1.40 -1.95
CA PRO A 134 -17.03 -1.12 -1.03
C PRO A 134 -18.31 -1.82 -1.49
N ARG A 135 -19.14 -2.23 -0.52
CA ARG A 135 -20.44 -2.85 -0.81
C ARG A 135 -21.43 -1.75 -1.22
N ALA A 136 -22.25 -2.03 -2.22
CA ALA A 136 -23.35 -1.16 -2.66
C ALA A 136 -24.60 -1.37 -1.80
#